data_AF-A0A097KL97-F1
#
_entry.id   AF-A0A097KL97-F1
#
_cell.length_a   1.000
_cell.length_b   1.000
_cell.length_c   1.000
_cell.angle_alpha   90.00
_cell.angle_beta   90.00
_cell.angle_gamma   90.00
#
_symmetry.space_group_name_H-M   'P 1'
#
loop_
_entity.id
_entity.type
_entity.pdbx_description
1 polymer ?
#
loop_
_entity_poly.entity_id
_entity_poly.type
_entity_poly.pdbx_seq_one_letter_code
_entity_poly.pdbx_strand_id
1 'polypeptide(L)'
;MTEQNLKKNEIVENLKSAIRRDIVIGSRRFSNYWWASVLSLGGLGFLLTGISSYLQLNLLPFINYQDIQLFPQGLVMSFYGILASILSLYLWACIGWSIGGGFNEFNKKEGFVRIFRWGFPGKNRRIELVYSLNEIDCIRVDLQEGLNPRRSIYLRLKGKRDILLTRIGQPLTLEEIEKEAADLARFLQVGLEGIA
;
A
#
# COMPACT_ATOMS: atom_id res chain seq x y z
N MET A 1 -36.61 -22.48 20.84
CA MET A 1 -35.61 -21.71 20.06
C MET A 1 -34.24 -22.18 20.50
N THR A 2 -33.88 -23.36 20.03
CA THR A 2 -33.41 -24.48 20.87
C THR A 2 -31.91 -24.70 20.68
N GLU A 3 -31.21 -25.25 21.67
CA GLU A 3 -29.74 -25.42 21.82
C GLU A 3 -28.89 -25.63 20.54
N GLN A 4 -29.47 -26.21 19.48
CA GLN A 4 -28.85 -26.32 18.16
C GLN A 4 -28.46 -24.95 17.54
N ASN A 5 -29.25 -23.90 17.77
CA ASN A 5 -28.91 -22.55 17.31
C ASN A 5 -27.77 -21.93 18.13
N LEU A 6 -27.68 -22.22 19.44
CA LEU A 6 -26.55 -21.80 20.27
C LEU A 6 -25.26 -22.51 19.83
N LYS A 7 -25.28 -23.84 19.69
CA LYS A 7 -24.13 -24.61 19.20
C LYS A 7 -23.70 -24.19 17.79
N LYS A 8 -24.65 -23.92 16.89
CA LYS A 8 -24.33 -23.42 15.55
C LYS A 8 -23.69 -22.04 15.60
N ASN A 9 -24.16 -21.15 16.47
CA ASN A 9 -23.57 -19.82 16.65
C ASN A 9 -22.19 -19.88 17.32
N GLU A 10 -21.98 -20.73 18.33
CA GLU A 10 -20.66 -20.99 18.93
C GLU A 10 -19.68 -21.59 17.94
N ILE A 11 -20.12 -22.53 17.10
CA ILE A 11 -19.30 -23.09 16.02
C ILE A 11 -18.97 -21.98 15.01
N VAL A 12 -19.92 -21.15 14.59
CA VAL A 12 -19.66 -20.04 13.66
C VAL A 12 -18.73 -18.98 14.27
N GLU A 13 -18.83 -18.69 15.56
CA GLU A 13 -17.89 -17.81 16.28
C GLU A 13 -16.50 -18.42 16.40
N ASN A 14 -16.38 -19.71 16.75
CA ASN A 14 -15.09 -20.42 16.75
C ASN A 14 -14.51 -20.55 15.33
N LEU A 15 -15.37 -20.64 14.32
CA LEU A 15 -14.96 -20.68 12.93
C LEU A 15 -14.46 -19.29 12.47
N LYS A 16 -15.01 -18.19 12.99
CA LYS A 16 -14.50 -16.84 12.78
C LYS A 16 -13.20 -16.58 13.56
N SER A 17 -13.06 -17.13 14.76
CA SER A 17 -11.84 -16.99 15.56
C SER A 17 -10.65 -17.75 14.99
N ALA A 18 -10.87 -18.70 14.06
CA ALA A 18 -9.82 -19.49 13.44
C ALA A 18 -9.28 -18.92 12.10
N ILE A 19 -9.90 -17.89 11.55
CA ILE A 19 -9.47 -17.25 10.28
C ILE A 19 -9.23 -15.77 10.52
N ARG A 20 -7.98 -15.32 10.39
CA ARG A 20 -7.60 -13.91 10.46
C ARG A 20 -7.26 -13.40 9.06
N ARG A 21 -7.81 -12.25 8.68
CA ARG A 21 -7.52 -11.61 7.39
C ARG A 21 -7.15 -10.15 7.58
N ASP A 22 -5.90 -9.83 7.32
CA ASP A 22 -5.35 -8.49 7.46
C ASP A 22 -5.26 -7.83 6.08
N ILE A 23 -5.94 -6.71 5.88
CA ILE A 23 -5.98 -6.00 4.59
C ILE A 23 -4.76 -5.10 4.46
N VAL A 24 -4.07 -5.21 3.32
CA VAL A 24 -2.91 -4.39 3.00
C VAL A 24 -3.32 -3.32 1.99
N ILE A 25 -3.31 -2.07 2.45
CA ILE A 25 -3.56 -0.90 1.61
C ILE A 25 -2.31 -0.63 0.77
N GLY A 26 -2.39 -0.92 -0.52
CA GLY A 26 -1.34 -0.65 -1.50
C GLY A 26 -1.30 0.81 -1.92
N SER A 27 -1.41 1.05 -3.22
CA SER A 27 -1.38 2.37 -3.85
C SER A 27 -2.58 3.27 -3.52
N ARG A 28 -3.69 2.72 -3.02
CA ARG A 28 -4.93 3.47 -2.71
C ARG A 28 -4.86 4.17 -1.35
N ARG A 29 -3.80 4.94 -1.13
CA ARG A 29 -3.61 5.73 0.09
C ARG A 29 -3.98 7.17 -0.15
N PHE A 30 -4.45 7.82 0.91
CA PHE A 30 -4.73 9.26 0.89
C PHE A 30 -3.56 10.07 0.31
N SER A 31 -2.32 9.80 0.74
CA SER A 31 -1.12 10.46 0.20
C SER A 31 -1.00 10.32 -1.32
N ASN A 32 -1.30 9.15 -1.88
CA ASN A 32 -1.23 8.96 -3.33
C ASN A 32 -2.34 9.71 -4.06
N TYR A 33 -3.56 9.73 -3.52
CA TYR A 33 -4.67 10.52 -4.07
C TYR A 33 -4.38 12.03 -4.02
N TRP A 34 -3.78 12.49 -2.91
CA TRP A 34 -3.38 13.88 -2.73
C TRP A 34 -2.35 14.29 -3.79
N TRP A 35 -1.25 13.55 -3.88
CA TRP A 35 -0.19 13.86 -4.85
C TRP A 35 -0.64 13.72 -6.29
N ALA A 36 -1.43 12.70 -6.63
CA ALA A 36 -1.99 12.55 -7.97
C ALA A 36 -2.90 13.74 -8.34
N SER A 37 -3.73 14.21 -7.41
CA SER A 37 -4.58 15.39 -7.65
C SER A 37 -3.76 16.67 -7.82
N VAL A 38 -2.81 16.94 -6.92
CA VAL A 38 -1.94 18.14 -6.98
C VAL A 38 -1.12 18.17 -8.27
N LEU A 39 -0.51 17.04 -8.65
CA LEU A 39 0.30 16.93 -9.86
C LEU A 39 -0.56 16.99 -11.13
N SER A 40 -1.79 16.45 -11.12
CA SER A 40 -2.73 16.61 -12.23
C SER A 40 -3.08 18.08 -12.45
N LEU A 41 -3.49 18.79 -11.40
CA LEU A 41 -3.93 20.18 -11.50
C LEU A 41 -2.75 21.10 -11.87
N GLY A 42 -1.62 20.95 -11.17
CA GLY A 42 -0.40 21.73 -11.45
C GLY A 42 0.19 21.42 -12.83
N GLY A 43 0.24 20.14 -13.21
CA GLY A 43 0.73 19.69 -14.51
C GLY A 43 -0.11 20.23 -15.66
N LEU A 44 -1.44 20.11 -15.58
CA LEU A 44 -2.36 20.69 -16.56
C LEU A 44 -2.23 22.22 -16.61
N GLY A 45 -2.16 22.88 -15.45
CA GLY A 45 -2.01 24.33 -15.37
C GLY A 45 -0.75 24.83 -16.07
N PHE A 46 0.41 24.24 -15.78
CA PHE A 46 1.67 24.61 -16.42
C PHE A 46 1.71 24.28 -17.91
N LEU A 47 1.15 23.15 -18.32
CA LEU A 47 1.09 22.75 -19.72
C LEU A 47 0.20 23.71 -20.52
N LEU A 48 -1.00 24.05 -20.01
CA LEU A 48 -1.87 25.06 -20.61
C LEU A 48 -1.25 26.45 -20.65
N THR A 49 -0.48 26.83 -19.61
CA THR A 49 0.25 28.10 -19.57
C THR A 49 1.32 28.17 -20.66
N GLY A 50 2.08 27.09 -20.85
CA GLY A 50 3.08 26.99 -21.90
C GLY A 50 2.47 27.02 -23.31
N ILE A 51 1.38 26.28 -23.53
CA ILE A 51 0.64 26.31 -24.80
C ILE A 51 0.04 27.70 -25.06
N SER A 52 -0.50 28.35 -24.04
CA SER A 52 -1.07 29.71 -24.11
C SER A 52 -0.03 30.71 -24.63
N SER A 53 1.21 30.63 -24.11
CA SER A 53 2.33 31.45 -24.57
C SER A 53 2.75 31.14 -26.02
N TYR A 54 2.67 29.87 -26.45
CA TYR A 54 2.98 29.47 -27.83
C TYR A 54 1.91 29.92 -28.84
N LEU A 55 0.63 29.75 -28.50
CA LEU A 55 -0.51 30.09 -29.37
C LEU A 55 -0.91 31.56 -29.29
N GLN A 56 -0.37 32.33 -28.34
CA GLN A 56 -0.75 33.72 -28.07
C GLN A 56 -2.25 33.88 -27.77
N LEU A 57 -2.82 32.89 -27.07
CA LEU A 57 -4.24 32.81 -26.72
C LEU A 57 -4.39 32.47 -25.24
N ASN A 58 -5.25 33.20 -24.53
CA ASN A 58 -5.54 32.94 -23.11
C ASN A 58 -6.37 31.66 -22.94
N LEU A 59 -5.70 30.52 -22.76
CA LEU A 59 -6.34 29.23 -22.49
C LEU A 59 -6.90 29.11 -21.07
N LEU A 60 -6.41 29.92 -20.15
CA LEU A 60 -6.83 29.94 -18.75
C LEU A 60 -7.43 31.32 -18.43
N PRO A 61 -8.57 31.39 -17.71
CA PRO A 61 -9.27 32.65 -17.48
C PRO A 61 -8.51 33.61 -16.55
N PHE A 62 -7.50 33.11 -15.84
CA PHE A 62 -6.70 33.86 -14.86
C PHE A 62 -5.25 34.12 -15.34
N ILE A 63 -4.92 33.81 -16.60
CA ILE A 63 -3.58 34.03 -17.16
C ILE A 63 -3.69 34.87 -18.43
N ASN A 64 -2.86 35.91 -18.54
CA ASN A 64 -2.64 36.62 -19.80
C ASN A 64 -1.35 36.11 -20.47
N TYR A 65 -1.44 35.68 -21.72
CA TYR A 65 -0.28 35.20 -22.48
C TYR A 65 0.78 36.30 -22.66
N GLN A 66 0.39 37.57 -22.64
CA GLN A 66 1.28 38.73 -22.82
C GLN A 66 2.28 38.87 -21.66
N ASP A 67 1.92 38.39 -20.48
CA ASP A 67 2.78 38.41 -19.29
C ASP A 67 3.82 37.29 -19.29
N ILE A 68 3.75 36.35 -20.27
CA ILE A 68 4.56 35.14 -20.31
C ILE A 68 5.31 35.05 -21.63
N GLN A 69 6.62 35.32 -21.56
CA GLN A 69 7.51 35.13 -22.70
C GLN A 69 7.66 33.62 -23.00
N LEU A 70 7.46 33.24 -24.27
CA LEU A 70 7.57 31.85 -24.72
C LEU A 70 8.94 31.26 -24.39
N PHE A 71 10.00 32.04 -24.62
CA PHE A 71 11.36 31.68 -24.25
C PHE A 71 11.90 32.65 -23.19
N PRO A 72 12.49 32.15 -22.08
CA PRO A 72 12.59 30.75 -21.68
C PRO A 72 11.38 30.24 -20.88
N GLN A 73 10.55 31.15 -20.36
CA GLN A 73 9.56 30.86 -19.31
C GLN A 73 8.45 29.90 -19.77
N GLY A 74 7.82 30.14 -20.92
CA GLY A 74 6.77 29.27 -21.46
C GLY A 74 7.27 27.84 -21.76
N LEU A 75 8.51 27.71 -22.23
CA LEU A 75 9.15 26.42 -22.48
C LEU A 75 9.38 25.64 -21.16
N VAL A 76 9.91 26.32 -20.13
CA VAL A 76 10.13 25.73 -18.80
C VAL A 76 8.81 25.27 -18.18
N MET A 77 7.75 26.07 -18.29
CA MET A 77 6.40 25.70 -17.84
C MET A 77 5.87 24.46 -18.57
N SER A 78 6.04 24.41 -19.89
CA SER A 78 5.65 23.24 -20.70
C SER A 78 6.39 21.97 -20.23
N PHE A 79 7.70 22.07 -20.00
CA PHE A 79 8.52 20.94 -19.56
C PHE A 79 8.08 20.40 -18.19
N TYR A 80 7.93 21.27 -17.18
CA TYR A 80 7.44 20.85 -15.87
C TYR A 80 6.00 20.34 -15.94
N GLY A 81 5.15 20.93 -16.78
CA GLY A 81 3.78 20.48 -17.02
C GLY A 81 3.72 19.05 -17.58
N ILE A 82 4.58 18.72 -18.54
CA ILE A 82 4.68 17.37 -19.12
C ILE A 82 5.16 16.37 -18.06
N LEU A 83 6.23 16.68 -17.32
CA LEU A 83 6.76 15.78 -16.27
C LEU A 83 5.72 15.52 -15.18
N ALA A 84 5.05 16.58 -14.69
CA ALA A 84 4.00 16.45 -13.68
C ALA A 84 2.80 15.65 -14.20
N SER A 85 2.42 15.84 -15.47
CA SER A 85 1.33 15.09 -16.10
C SER A 85 1.65 13.60 -16.25
N ILE A 86 2.88 13.25 -16.69
CA ILE A 86 3.33 11.86 -16.78
C ILE A 86 3.34 11.20 -15.40
N LEU A 87 3.91 11.89 -14.39
CA LEU A 87 3.96 11.38 -13.02
C LEU A 87 2.56 11.22 -12.43
N SER A 88 1.67 12.18 -12.66
CA SER A 88 0.29 12.10 -12.19
C SER A 88 -0.45 10.92 -12.84
N LEU A 89 -0.32 10.77 -14.17
CA LEU A 89 -0.91 9.64 -14.89
C LEU A 89 -0.41 8.31 -14.32
N TYR A 90 0.88 8.19 -14.05
CA TYR A 90 1.46 7.01 -13.40
C TYR A 90 0.83 6.74 -12.03
N LEU A 91 0.67 7.76 -11.17
CA LEU A 91 0.04 7.60 -9.86
C LEU A 91 -1.43 7.19 -9.96
N TRP A 92 -2.21 7.84 -10.83
CA TRP A 92 -3.60 7.46 -11.10
C TRP A 92 -3.73 6.04 -11.61
N ALA A 93 -2.83 5.62 -12.50
CA ALA A 93 -2.80 4.26 -13.00
C ALA A 93 -2.47 3.26 -11.88
N CYS A 94 -1.48 3.56 -11.03
CA CYS A 94 -1.16 2.75 -9.84
C CYS A 94 -2.36 2.62 -8.90
N ILE A 95 -3.09 3.70 -8.65
CA ILE A 95 -4.31 3.74 -7.82
C ILE A 95 -5.43 2.91 -8.46
N GLY A 96 -5.68 3.11 -9.76
CA GLY A 96 -6.71 2.40 -10.52
C GLY A 96 -6.50 0.89 -10.49
N TRP A 97 -5.24 0.46 -10.65
CA TRP A 97 -4.87 -0.94 -10.58
C TRP A 97 -4.65 -1.49 -9.16
N SER A 98 -4.80 -0.69 -8.09
CA SER A 98 -4.59 -1.13 -6.70
C SER A 98 -3.23 -1.78 -6.46
N ILE A 99 -2.18 -1.31 -7.14
CA ILE A 99 -0.83 -1.91 -7.08
C ILE A 99 -0.33 -1.95 -5.62
N GLY A 100 0.27 -3.07 -5.23
CA GLY A 100 0.73 -3.36 -3.88
C GLY A 100 -0.38 -3.66 -2.88
N GLY A 101 -1.66 -3.56 -3.29
CA GLY A 101 -2.80 -3.83 -2.43
C GLY A 101 -3.07 -5.33 -2.33
N GLY A 102 -3.67 -5.78 -1.24
CA GLY A 102 -3.98 -7.18 -1.07
C GLY A 102 -4.36 -7.52 0.36
N PHE A 103 -4.08 -8.76 0.77
CA PHE A 103 -4.40 -9.22 2.11
C PHE A 103 -3.45 -10.35 2.55
N ASN A 104 -3.33 -10.52 3.86
CA ASN A 104 -2.73 -11.68 4.50
C ASN A 104 -3.87 -12.48 5.13
N GLU A 105 -4.01 -13.74 4.75
CA GLU A 105 -5.00 -14.67 5.30
C GLU A 105 -4.28 -15.75 6.07
N PHE A 106 -4.65 -15.92 7.34
CA PHE A 106 -4.13 -16.94 8.24
C PHE A 106 -5.29 -17.87 8.61
N ASN A 107 -5.32 -19.06 8.04
CA ASN A 107 -6.41 -20.02 8.22
C ASN A 107 -5.92 -21.23 9.04
N LYS A 108 -6.32 -21.28 10.32
CA LYS A 108 -5.97 -22.40 11.21
C LYS A 108 -6.71 -23.70 10.90
N LYS A 109 -7.87 -23.64 10.26
CA LYS A 109 -8.68 -24.84 9.99
C LYS A 109 -8.10 -25.64 8.84
N GLU A 110 -7.75 -24.93 7.77
CA GLU A 110 -7.17 -25.54 6.58
C GLU A 110 -5.64 -25.62 6.67
N GLY A 111 -5.03 -25.00 7.69
CA GLY A 111 -3.62 -25.20 7.99
C GLY A 111 -2.65 -24.41 7.12
N PHE A 112 -3.07 -23.27 6.55
CA PHE A 112 -2.24 -22.48 5.63
C PHE A 112 -2.25 -20.97 5.92
N VAL A 113 -1.22 -20.31 5.40
CA VAL A 113 -1.12 -18.86 5.28
C VAL A 113 -1.05 -18.48 3.82
N ARG A 114 -1.93 -17.57 3.41
CA ARG A 114 -1.99 -17.02 2.06
C ARG A 114 -1.66 -15.54 2.10
N ILE A 115 -0.65 -15.15 1.36
CA ILE A 115 -0.25 -13.75 1.16
C ILE A 115 -0.56 -13.40 -0.28
N PHE A 116 -1.54 -12.52 -0.46
CA PHE A 116 -1.98 -12.06 -1.78
C PHE A 116 -1.64 -10.59 -1.97
N ARG A 117 -1.07 -10.25 -3.14
CA ARG A 117 -0.79 -8.87 -3.56
C ARG A 117 -1.13 -8.68 -5.04
N TRP A 118 -1.65 -7.51 -5.37
CA TRP A 118 -1.79 -7.02 -6.73
C TRP A 118 -0.45 -6.40 -7.18
N GLY A 119 0.16 -6.96 -8.20
CA GLY A 119 1.31 -6.38 -8.90
C GLY A 119 0.91 -5.42 -10.01
N PHE A 120 1.90 -5.04 -10.82
CA PHE A 120 1.70 -4.27 -12.03
C PHE A 120 0.81 -5.01 -13.05
N PRO A 121 0.09 -4.29 -13.93
CA PRO A 121 -0.68 -4.91 -15.00
C PRO A 121 0.21 -5.82 -15.86
N GLY A 122 -0.29 -7.00 -16.21
CA GLY A 122 0.44 -8.01 -16.98
C GLY A 122 -0.02 -9.44 -16.68
N LYS A 123 0.67 -10.43 -17.26
CA LYS A 123 0.33 -11.86 -17.09
C LYS A 123 0.43 -12.33 -15.63
N ASN A 124 1.40 -11.80 -14.89
CA ASN A 124 1.68 -12.16 -13.48
C ASN A 124 1.21 -11.07 -12.51
N ARG A 125 0.05 -10.45 -12.79
CA ARG A 125 -0.51 -9.40 -11.96
C ARG A 125 -0.86 -9.87 -10.55
N ARG A 126 -1.30 -11.13 -10.39
CA ARG A 126 -1.66 -11.70 -9.09
C ARG A 126 -0.43 -12.39 -8.51
N ILE A 127 0.06 -11.86 -7.39
CA ILE A 127 1.14 -12.46 -6.62
C ILE A 127 0.48 -13.16 -5.43
N GLU A 128 0.48 -14.48 -5.46
CA GLU A 128 -0.10 -15.32 -4.41
C GLU A 128 0.98 -16.26 -3.88
N LEU A 129 1.24 -16.19 -2.58
CA LEU A 129 2.15 -17.08 -1.88
C LEU A 129 1.34 -17.84 -0.84
N VAL A 130 1.41 -19.17 -0.88
CA VAL A 130 0.71 -20.05 0.06
C VAL A 130 1.74 -20.92 0.75
N TYR A 131 1.70 -20.95 2.07
CA TYR A 131 2.59 -21.74 2.93
C TYR A 131 1.78 -22.53 3.94
N SER A 132 2.29 -23.68 4.38
CA SER A 132 1.67 -24.42 5.48
C SER A 132 1.96 -23.72 6.81
N LEU A 133 1.03 -23.76 7.76
CA LEU A 133 1.28 -23.28 9.13
C LEU A 133 2.46 -24.01 9.78
N ASN A 134 2.69 -25.28 9.42
CA ASN A 134 3.80 -26.07 9.93
C ASN A 134 5.17 -25.58 9.45
N GLU A 135 5.22 -24.77 8.40
CA GLU A 135 6.46 -24.16 7.89
C GLU A 135 6.78 -22.84 8.59
N ILE A 136 5.89 -22.32 9.42
CA ILE A 136 6.12 -21.08 10.17
C ILE A 136 6.94 -21.41 11.41
N ASP A 137 8.02 -20.65 11.61
CA ASP A 137 8.94 -20.81 12.74
C ASP A 137 8.62 -19.79 13.83
N CYS A 138 8.69 -18.50 13.48
CA CYS A 138 8.40 -17.40 14.39
C CYS A 138 7.90 -16.16 13.64
N ILE A 139 7.43 -15.18 14.41
CA ILE A 139 7.22 -13.83 13.93
C ILE A 139 8.41 -13.00 14.35
N ARG A 140 9.05 -12.34 13.38
CA ARG A 140 10.19 -11.47 13.63
C ARG A 140 9.76 -10.02 13.53
N VAL A 141 10.10 -9.24 14.54
CA VAL A 141 9.97 -7.78 14.51
C VAL A 141 11.35 -7.19 14.22
N ASP A 142 11.41 -6.29 13.26
CA ASP A 142 12.61 -5.51 12.94
C ASP A 142 12.37 -4.05 13.35
N LEU A 143 13.17 -3.58 14.30
CA LEU A 143 13.12 -2.24 14.86
C LEU A 143 14.44 -1.55 14.56
N GLN A 144 14.42 -0.64 13.60
CA GLN A 144 15.56 0.22 13.28
C GLN A 144 15.22 1.65 13.72
N GLU A 145 15.96 2.15 14.70
CA GLU A 145 15.88 3.53 15.17
C GLU A 145 16.87 4.44 14.41
N GLY A 146 16.58 5.73 14.31
CA GLY A 146 17.45 6.72 13.67
C GLY A 146 16.69 7.72 12.79
N LEU A 147 17.41 8.34 11.84
CA LEU A 147 16.85 9.35 10.92
C LEU A 147 15.76 8.81 9.98
N ASN A 148 15.73 7.49 9.76
CA ASN A 148 14.69 6.81 8.98
C ASN A 148 14.21 5.57 9.74
N PRO A 149 13.32 5.73 10.73
CA PRO A 149 12.89 4.64 11.56
C PRO A 149 12.13 3.60 10.72
N ARG A 150 12.55 2.34 10.81
CA ARG A 150 11.87 1.22 10.17
C ARG A 150 11.34 0.31 11.26
N ARG A 151 10.03 0.07 11.21
CA ARG A 151 9.36 -0.86 12.11
C ARG A 151 8.60 -1.81 11.21
N SER A 152 9.00 -3.08 11.17
CA SER A 152 8.45 -4.06 10.23
C SER A 152 8.25 -5.42 10.88
N ILE A 153 7.16 -6.10 10.50
CA ILE A 153 6.83 -7.45 10.96
C ILE A 153 7.09 -8.41 9.82
N TYR A 154 7.82 -9.47 10.10
CA TYR A 154 8.17 -10.53 9.18
C TYR A 154 7.60 -11.86 9.68
N LEU A 155 7.08 -12.65 8.75
CA LEU A 155 6.80 -14.06 8.96
C LEU A 155 8.07 -14.84 8.61
N ARG A 156 8.70 -15.48 9.61
CA ARG A 156 9.86 -16.34 9.38
C ARG A 156 9.40 -17.77 9.12
N LEU A 157 9.78 -18.30 7.97
CA LEU A 157 9.60 -19.70 7.63
C LEU A 157 10.80 -20.53 8.08
N LYS A 158 10.56 -21.81 8.34
CA LYS A 158 11.58 -22.85 8.53
C LYS A 158 12.53 -22.83 7.34
N GLY A 159 13.81 -22.65 7.61
CA GLY A 159 14.82 -22.36 6.57
C GLY A 159 15.21 -20.88 6.43
N LYS A 160 14.84 -20.03 7.41
CA LYS A 160 15.25 -18.61 7.54
C LYS A 160 14.82 -17.70 6.37
N ARG A 161 13.69 -18.01 5.74
CA ARG A 161 13.08 -17.11 4.75
C ARG A 161 12.11 -16.18 5.46
N ASP A 162 12.39 -14.88 5.40
CA ASP A 162 11.58 -13.83 6.03
C ASP A 162 10.63 -13.21 5.00
N ILE A 163 9.32 -13.19 5.31
CA ILE A 163 8.30 -12.58 4.45
C ILE A 163 7.70 -11.36 5.15
N LEU A 164 7.87 -10.19 4.53
CA LEU A 164 7.34 -8.95 5.08
C LEU A 164 5.80 -8.98 5.10
N LEU A 165 5.23 -8.84 6.30
CA LEU A 165 3.79 -8.77 6.53
C LEU A 165 3.30 -7.33 6.66
N THR A 166 4.14 -6.43 7.18
CA THR A 166 3.77 -5.04 7.41
C THR A 166 3.47 -4.30 6.12
N ARG A 167 2.58 -3.31 6.26
CA ARG A 167 2.29 -2.35 5.21
C ARG A 167 3.54 -1.51 4.95
N ILE A 168 3.90 -1.33 3.67
CA ILE A 168 4.82 -0.25 3.25
C ILE A 168 4.19 1.07 3.72
N GLY A 169 4.90 2.14 4.09
CA GLY A 169 4.26 3.43 4.44
C GLY A 169 4.80 4.08 5.71
N GLN A 170 3.96 4.89 6.37
CA GLN A 170 4.31 5.48 7.65
C GLN A 170 4.58 4.37 8.67
N PRO A 171 5.71 4.43 9.40
CA PRO A 171 6.00 3.46 10.44
C PRO A 171 4.93 3.55 11.53
N LEU A 172 4.40 2.40 11.93
CA LEU A 172 3.51 2.29 13.09
C LEU A 172 4.23 2.79 14.35
N THR A 173 3.49 3.16 15.39
CA THR A 173 4.12 3.40 16.69
C THR A 173 4.75 2.10 17.22
N LEU A 174 5.70 2.21 18.16
CA LEU A 174 6.35 1.03 18.73
C LEU A 174 5.31 0.12 19.40
N GLU A 175 4.43 0.72 20.21
CA GLU A 175 3.33 0.03 20.88
C GLU A 175 2.38 -0.67 19.90
N GLU A 176 2.00 0.00 18.80
CA GLU A 176 1.14 -0.61 17.77
C GLU A 176 1.79 -1.83 17.12
N ILE A 177 3.10 -1.75 16.82
CA ILE A 177 3.79 -2.85 16.13
C ILE A 177 4.02 -4.04 17.05
N GLU A 178 4.37 -3.78 18.31
CA GLU A 178 4.52 -4.82 19.33
C GLU A 178 3.19 -5.52 19.57
N LYS A 179 2.10 -4.76 19.69
CA LYS A 179 0.75 -5.30 19.84
C LYS A 179 0.35 -6.13 18.63
N GLU A 180 0.52 -5.62 17.42
CA GLU A 180 0.17 -6.34 16.19
C GLU A 180 0.98 -7.64 16.03
N ALA A 181 2.28 -7.61 16.36
CA ALA A 181 3.15 -8.77 16.33
C ALA A 181 2.83 -9.80 17.41
N ALA A 182 2.58 -9.35 18.66
CA ALA A 182 2.19 -10.22 19.77
C ALA A 182 0.83 -10.87 19.51
N ASP A 183 -0.15 -10.11 19.01
CA ASP A 183 -1.47 -10.63 18.65
C ASP A 183 -1.37 -11.65 17.50
N LEU A 184 -0.50 -11.42 16.52
CA LEU A 184 -0.27 -12.37 15.44
C LEU A 184 0.47 -13.63 15.93
N ALA A 185 1.43 -13.50 16.86
CA ALA A 185 2.19 -14.62 17.42
C ALA A 185 1.28 -15.50 18.28
N ARG A 186 0.46 -14.88 19.13
CA ARG A 186 -0.58 -15.55 19.91
C ARG A 186 -1.61 -16.23 19.02
N PHE A 187 -2.01 -15.57 17.93
CA PHE A 187 -2.87 -16.19 16.94
C PHE A 187 -2.18 -17.42 16.36
N LEU A 188 -0.98 -17.33 15.79
CA LEU A 188 -0.33 -18.47 15.14
C LEU A 188 0.23 -19.53 16.11
N GLN A 189 0.28 -19.25 17.42
CA GLN A 189 0.91 -20.09 18.45
C GLN A 189 2.40 -20.34 18.17
N VAL A 190 3.09 -19.32 17.67
CA VAL A 190 4.53 -19.35 17.35
C VAL A 190 5.31 -18.36 18.21
N GLY A 191 6.64 -18.51 18.24
CA GLY A 191 7.52 -17.60 18.96
C GLY A 191 7.53 -16.19 18.36
N LEU A 192 7.95 -15.22 19.17
CA LEU A 192 8.16 -13.82 18.77
C LEU A 192 9.66 -13.51 18.94
N GLU A 193 10.31 -13.05 17.87
CA GLU A 193 11.74 -12.78 17.81
C GLU A 193 11.98 -11.29 17.48
N GLY A 194 13.00 -10.68 18.06
CA GLY A 194 13.36 -9.28 17.78
C GLY A 194 12.78 -8.26 18.77
N ILE A 195 12.22 -8.71 19.89
CA ILE A 195 12.04 -7.88 21.08
C ILE A 195 13.32 -8.01 21.89
N ALA A 196 14.09 -6.93 22.00
CA ALA A 196 15.19 -6.80 22.96
C ALA A 196 14.69 -5.98 24.15
#